data_AF-A0A951IBZ8-F1
#
_entry.id   AF-A0A951IBZ8-F1
#
_cell.length_a   1.000
_cell.length_b   1.000
_cell.length_c   1.000
_cell.angle_alpha   90.00
_cell.angle_beta   90.00
_cell.angle_gamma   90.00
#
_symmetry.space_group_name_H-M   'P 1'
#
loop_
_entity.id
_entity.type
_entity.pdbx_description
1 polymer ?
#
loop_
_entity_poly.entity_id
_entity_poly.type
_entity_poly.pdbx_seq_one_letter_code
_entity_poly.pdbx_strand_id
1 'polypeptide(L)'
;MGLFKKDAPDAEKVAALEGEIERLGKENARLQNENKAFDATNKELLQKINEVTDIKNVTKGELKAAPSFSDKQFTVDGQTYGFNFPKTTLRKTPITVDDVMASEDMQRELVELGSGMLCKK
;
A
#
# COMPACT_ATOMS: atom_id res chain seq x y z
N MET A 1 -7.57 1.04 83.06
CA MET A 1 -8.93 0.93 82.48
C MET A 1 -9.26 2.28 81.87
N GLY A 2 -9.67 2.44 80.62
CA GLY A 2 -9.99 1.46 79.59
C GLY A 2 -10.25 2.14 78.23
N LEU A 3 -10.65 1.29 77.28
CA LEU A 3 -11.39 1.58 76.05
C LEU A 3 -10.60 2.25 74.91
N PHE A 4 -9.77 1.46 74.23
CA PHE A 4 -9.56 1.63 72.80
C PHE A 4 -10.90 1.35 72.11
N LYS A 5 -11.65 2.41 71.77
CA LYS A 5 -12.78 2.26 70.85
C LYS A 5 -12.18 2.00 69.48
N LYS A 6 -12.22 0.74 69.07
CA LYS A 6 -11.96 0.34 67.69
C LYS A 6 -13.19 0.83 66.92
N ASP A 7 -13.10 2.02 66.34
CA ASP A 7 -14.19 2.59 65.56
C ASP A 7 -14.57 1.57 64.47
N ALA A 8 -15.82 1.12 64.50
CA ALA A 8 -16.36 0.27 63.44
C ALA A 8 -16.25 1.05 62.12
N PRO A 9 -15.89 0.40 61.00
CA PRO A 9 -15.82 1.09 59.73
C PRO A 9 -17.21 1.67 59.42
N ASP A 10 -17.22 2.97 59.15
CA ASP A 10 -18.42 3.73 58.80
C ASP A 10 -19.13 3.03 57.65
N ALA A 11 -20.35 2.55 57.89
CA ALA A 11 -21.10 1.71 56.94
C ALA A 11 -21.30 2.43 55.59
N GLU A 12 -21.37 3.75 55.62
CA GLU A 12 -21.48 4.58 54.41
C GLU A 12 -20.19 4.53 53.58
N LYS A 13 -19.03 4.53 54.23
CA LYS A 13 -17.72 4.39 53.56
C LYS A 13 -17.50 3.00 52.99
N VAL A 14 -17.98 1.96 53.68
CA VAL A 14 -17.91 0.57 53.20
C VAL A 14 -18.77 0.41 51.95
N ALA A 15 -20.01 0.88 51.98
CA ALA A 15 -20.91 0.83 50.83
C ALA A 15 -20.35 1.61 49.60
N ALA A 16 -19.72 2.76 49.84
CA ALA A 16 -19.08 3.54 48.77
C ALA A 16 -17.90 2.79 48.12
N LEU A 17 -17.06 2.13 48.93
CA LEU A 17 -15.93 1.33 48.44
C LEU A 17 -16.39 0.08 47.67
N GLU A 18 -17.47 -0.57 48.11
CA GLU A 18 -18.06 -1.71 47.40
C GLU A 18 -18.60 -1.29 46.01
N GLY A 19 -19.24 -0.12 45.93
CA GLY A 19 -19.69 0.44 44.65
C GLY A 19 -18.53 0.79 43.70
N GLU A 20 -17.43 1.34 44.24
CA GLU A 20 -16.21 1.62 43.47
C GLU A 20 -15.57 0.32 42.93
N ILE A 21 -15.49 -0.73 43.75
CA ILE A 21 -14.97 -2.05 43.34
C ILE A 21 -15.81 -2.65 42.22
N GLU A 22 -17.14 -2.58 42.32
CA GLU A 22 -18.02 -3.09 41.26
C GLU A 22 -17.85 -2.30 39.95
N ARG A 23 -17.73 -0.97 40.04
CA ARG A 23 -17.48 -0.09 38.89
C ARG A 23 -16.15 -0.44 38.21
N LEU A 24 -15.07 -0.54 38.98
CA LEU A 24 -13.74 -0.89 38.47
C LEU A 24 -13.71 -2.30 37.87
N GLY A 25 -14.45 -3.26 38.46
CA GLY A 25 -14.60 -4.62 37.92
C GLY A 25 -15.24 -4.63 36.53
N LYS A 26 -16.34 -3.87 36.35
CA LYS A 26 -17.02 -3.70 35.05
C LYS A 26 -16.11 -3.01 34.03
N GLU A 27 -15.40 -1.97 34.45
CA GLU A 27 -14.49 -1.21 33.58
C GLU A 27 -13.31 -2.08 33.11
N ASN A 28 -12.71 -2.87 34.00
CA ASN A 28 -11.64 -3.80 33.65
C ASN A 28 -12.12 -4.89 32.68
N ALA A 29 -13.31 -5.44 32.89
CA ALA A 29 -13.90 -6.40 31.96
C ALA A 29 -14.13 -5.79 30.55
N ARG A 30 -14.59 -4.54 30.49
CA ARG A 30 -14.73 -3.79 29.22
C ARG A 30 -13.38 -3.63 28.51
N LEU A 31 -12.36 -3.17 29.23
CA LEU A 31 -11.01 -2.97 28.68
C LEU A 31 -10.39 -4.29 28.18
N GLN A 32 -10.61 -5.40 28.88
CA GLN A 32 -10.15 -6.71 28.41
C GLN A 32 -10.81 -7.14 27.10
N ASN A 33 -12.10 -6.84 26.91
CA ASN A 33 -12.80 -7.13 25.67
C ASN A 33 -12.32 -6.24 24.52
N GLU A 34 -12.07 -4.95 24.79
CA GLU A 34 -11.51 -4.01 23.81
C GLU A 34 -10.10 -4.43 23.38
N ASN A 35 -9.24 -4.85 24.31
CA ASN A 35 -7.92 -5.37 23.99
C ASN A 35 -7.98 -6.62 23.10
N LYS A 36 -8.91 -7.55 23.36
CA LYS A 36 -9.10 -8.73 22.49
C LYS A 36 -9.53 -8.34 21.08
N ALA A 37 -10.42 -7.35 20.94
CA ALA A 37 -10.85 -6.84 19.64
C ALA A 37 -9.69 -6.15 18.90
N PHE A 38 -8.85 -5.41 19.63
CA PHE A 38 -7.64 -4.79 19.09
C PHE A 38 -6.64 -5.83 18.59
N ASP A 39 -6.40 -6.90 19.36
CA ASP A 39 -5.51 -8.00 18.97
C ASP A 39 -6.01 -8.73 17.71
N ALA A 40 -7.33 -8.96 17.59
CA ALA A 40 -7.92 -9.55 16.40
C ALA A 40 -7.71 -8.64 15.17
N THR A 41 -7.93 -7.34 15.33
CA THR A 41 -7.73 -6.33 14.27
C THR A 41 -6.25 -6.28 13.83
N ASN A 42 -5.31 -6.33 14.78
CA ASN A 42 -3.88 -6.34 14.48
C ASN A 42 -3.46 -7.59 13.69
N LYS A 43 -4.02 -8.75 14.01
CA LYS A 43 -3.77 -9.98 13.23
C LYS A 43 -4.26 -9.85 11.79
N GLU A 44 -5.45 -9.30 11.59
CA GLU A 44 -6.00 -9.08 10.24
C GLU A 44 -5.14 -8.08 9.44
N LEU A 45 -4.69 -6.99 10.07
CA LEU A 45 -3.81 -6.01 9.43
C LEU A 45 -2.46 -6.63 9.04
N LEU A 46 -1.86 -7.45 9.90
CA LEU A 46 -0.62 -8.17 9.58
C LEU A 46 -0.81 -9.11 8.38
N GLN A 47 -1.94 -9.80 8.30
CA GLN A 47 -2.26 -10.65 7.15
C GLN A 47 -2.35 -9.82 5.85
N LYS A 48 -3.08 -8.70 5.87
CA LYS A 48 -3.19 -7.81 4.70
C LYS A 48 -1.84 -7.22 4.28
N ILE A 49 -0.96 -6.90 5.23
CA ILE A 49 0.40 -6.43 4.94
C ILE A 49 1.20 -7.50 4.18
N ASN A 50 1.09 -8.76 4.60
CA ASN A 50 1.76 -9.87 3.92
C ASN A 50 1.21 -10.06 2.50
N GLU A 51 -0.11 -10.08 2.32
CA GLU A 51 -0.76 -10.19 1.00
C GLU A 51 -0.31 -9.07 0.05
N VAL A 52 -0.31 -7.82 0.50
CA VAL A 52 0.17 -6.67 -0.30
C VAL A 52 1.66 -6.79 -0.63
N THR A 53 2.47 -7.31 0.31
CA THR A 53 3.90 -7.51 0.10
C THR A 53 4.17 -8.59 -0.96
N ASP A 54 3.41 -9.68 -0.92
CA ASP A 54 3.51 -10.77 -1.90
C ASP A 54 3.12 -10.28 -3.30
N ILE A 55 1.99 -9.56 -3.43
CA ILE A 55 1.57 -8.93 -4.69
C ILE A 55 2.68 -8.02 -5.23
N LYS A 56 3.24 -7.14 -4.38
CA LYS A 56 4.33 -6.24 -4.79
C LYS A 56 5.55 -6.99 -5.29
N ASN A 57 5.90 -8.12 -4.68
CA ASN A 57 7.06 -8.92 -5.08
C ASN A 57 6.81 -9.63 -6.42
N VAL A 58 5.60 -10.16 -6.63
CA VAL A 58 5.17 -10.74 -7.91
C VAL A 58 5.21 -9.69 -9.01
N THR A 59 4.55 -8.54 -8.82
CA THR A 59 4.53 -7.45 -9.81
C THR A 59 5.93 -6.93 -10.13
N LYS A 60 6.83 -6.83 -9.13
CA LYS A 60 8.23 -6.47 -9.37
C LYS A 60 8.97 -7.54 -10.18
N GLY A 61 8.69 -8.82 -9.96
CA GLY A 61 9.21 -9.92 -10.76
C GLY A 61 8.74 -9.84 -12.22
N GLU A 62 7.44 -9.61 -12.42
CA GLU A 62 6.83 -9.45 -13.75
C GLU A 62 7.37 -8.21 -14.49
N LEU A 63 7.55 -7.08 -13.80
CA LEU A 63 8.16 -5.88 -14.38
C LEU A 63 9.63 -6.08 -14.78
N LYS A 64 10.36 -6.98 -14.11
CA LYS A 64 11.73 -7.36 -14.51
C LYS A 64 11.74 -8.35 -15.69
N ALA A 65 10.69 -9.13 -15.86
CA ALA A 65 10.55 -10.10 -16.95
C ALA A 65 9.95 -9.48 -18.22
N ALA A 66 9.28 -8.33 -18.12
CA ALA A 66 8.83 -7.59 -19.28
C ALA A 66 10.04 -7.21 -20.16
N PRO A 67 10.05 -7.58 -21.45
CA PRO A 67 11.16 -7.29 -22.33
C PRO A 67 11.37 -5.78 -22.42
N SER A 68 12.62 -5.33 -22.27
CA SER A 68 12.97 -3.90 -22.37
C SER A 68 12.73 -3.33 -23.78
N PHE A 69 12.49 -4.20 -24.77
CA PHE A 69 12.25 -3.84 -26.16
C PHE A 69 10.92 -4.43 -26.65
N SER A 70 10.21 -3.65 -27.45
CA SER A 70 9.10 -4.17 -28.26
C SER A 70 9.63 -5.00 -29.42
N ASP A 71 8.89 -6.03 -29.81
CA ASP A 71 9.14 -6.76 -31.06
C ASP A 71 8.70 -5.95 -32.30
N LYS A 72 7.96 -4.85 -32.11
CA LYS A 72 7.54 -3.97 -33.20
C LYS A 72 8.70 -3.07 -33.63
N GLN A 73 8.80 -2.87 -34.93
CA GLN A 73 9.78 -2.00 -35.56
C GLN A 73 9.17 -1.31 -36.79
N PHE A 74 9.69 -0.16 -37.14
CA PHE A 74 9.31 0.58 -38.34
C PHE A 74 10.56 1.13 -39.04
N THR A 75 10.41 1.59 -40.28
CA THR A 75 11.51 2.12 -41.08
C THR A 75 11.20 3.54 -41.55
N VAL A 76 12.12 4.47 -41.30
CA VAL A 76 12.07 5.86 -41.79
C VAL A 76 13.43 6.17 -42.41
N ASP A 77 13.42 6.76 -43.61
CA ASP A 77 14.63 7.16 -44.35
C ASP A 77 15.69 6.06 -44.49
N GLY A 78 15.22 4.83 -44.72
CA GLY A 78 16.08 3.64 -44.88
C GLY A 78 16.72 3.12 -43.58
N GLN A 79 16.37 3.68 -42.42
CA GLN A 79 16.83 3.22 -41.12
C GLN A 79 15.70 2.53 -40.35
N THR A 80 15.99 1.37 -39.77
CA THR A 80 15.03 0.62 -38.96
C THR A 80 15.14 1.01 -37.48
N TYR A 81 14.00 1.27 -36.86
CA TYR A 81 13.88 1.65 -35.46
C TYR A 81 12.99 0.66 -34.71
N GLY A 82 13.46 0.21 -33.55
CA GLY A 82 12.66 -0.52 -32.57
C GLY A 82 12.23 0.38 -31.41
N PHE A 83 11.31 -0.11 -30.57
CA PHE A 83 10.82 0.63 -29.41
C PHE A 83 11.43 0.14 -28.09
N ASN A 84 11.84 1.08 -27.25
CA ASN A 84 12.36 0.86 -25.91
C ASN A 84 11.28 1.20 -24.86
N PHE A 85 10.87 0.22 -24.05
CA PHE A 85 9.89 0.43 -22.97
C PHE A 85 10.58 0.92 -21.69
N PRO A 86 9.91 1.71 -20.82
CA PRO A 86 8.54 2.23 -20.89
C PRO A 86 8.46 3.70 -21.33
N LYS A 87 9.50 4.24 -21.98
CA LYS A 87 9.58 5.67 -22.31
C LYS A 87 8.71 6.01 -23.51
N THR A 88 7.40 6.19 -23.30
CA THR A 88 6.45 6.45 -24.38
C THR A 88 5.79 7.81 -24.25
N THR A 89 6.59 8.87 -24.41
CA THR A 89 6.06 10.25 -24.46
C THR A 89 6.54 10.98 -25.70
N LEU A 90 5.60 11.61 -26.42
CA LEU A 90 5.87 12.55 -27.49
C LEU A 90 5.43 13.94 -27.02
N ARG A 91 6.35 14.90 -26.95
CA ARG A 91 6.09 16.26 -26.42
C ARG A 91 5.41 16.28 -25.03
N LYS A 92 5.80 15.38 -24.13
CA LYS A 92 5.19 15.16 -22.79
C LYS A 92 3.77 14.58 -22.80
N THR A 93 3.22 14.26 -23.97
CA THR A 93 1.98 13.49 -24.10
C THR A 93 2.31 12.00 -24.09
N PRO A 94 1.70 11.19 -23.22
CA PRO A 94 1.81 9.75 -23.28
C PRO A 94 1.28 9.21 -24.61
N ILE A 95 2.07 8.38 -25.27
CA ILE A 95 1.70 7.67 -26.49
C ILE A 95 1.96 6.17 -26.29
N THR A 96 1.39 5.31 -27.11
CA THR A 96 1.66 3.87 -27.11
C THR A 96 2.45 3.47 -28.36
N VAL A 97 3.03 2.27 -28.36
CA VAL A 97 3.65 1.73 -29.58
C VAL A 97 2.61 1.59 -30.70
N ASP A 98 1.36 1.25 -30.38
CA ASP A 98 0.29 1.09 -31.37
C ASP A 98 -0.07 2.42 -32.04
N ASP A 99 -0.09 3.52 -31.28
CA ASP A 99 -0.31 4.87 -31.83
C ASP A 99 0.76 5.23 -32.87
N VAL A 100 2.02 4.88 -32.60
CA VAL A 100 3.13 5.13 -33.52
C VAL A 100 3.04 4.22 -34.75
N MET A 101 2.72 2.95 -34.57
CA MET A 101 2.58 2.02 -35.69
C MET A 101 1.39 2.35 -36.59
N ALA A 102 0.38 3.05 -36.07
CA ALA A 102 -0.77 3.53 -36.83
C ALA A 102 -0.53 4.84 -37.59
N SER A 103 0.60 5.54 -37.37
CA SER A 103 0.85 6.86 -37.96
C SER A 103 2.30 7.07 -38.42
N GLU A 104 2.49 7.18 -39.75
CA GLU A 104 3.80 7.53 -40.34
C GLU A 104 4.30 8.91 -39.90
N ASP A 105 3.39 9.87 -39.68
CA ASP A 105 3.74 11.21 -39.22
C ASP A 105 4.35 11.16 -37.81
N MET A 106 3.78 10.34 -36.91
CA MET A 106 4.34 10.13 -35.58
C MET A 106 5.69 9.38 -35.63
N GLN A 107 5.85 8.44 -36.56
CA GLN A 107 7.12 7.74 -36.78
C GLN A 107 8.23 8.72 -37.18
N ARG A 108 7.97 9.61 -38.14
CA ARG A 108 8.91 10.64 -38.57
C ARG A 108 9.21 11.62 -37.44
N GLU A 109 8.19 12.11 -36.75
CA GLU A 109 8.37 13.06 -35.65
C GLU A 109 9.23 12.46 -34.52
N LEU A 110 9.02 11.19 -34.16
CA LEU A 110 9.83 10.52 -33.14
C LEU A 110 11.29 10.37 -33.55
N VAL A 111 11.56 10.14 -34.84
CA VAL A 111 12.91 10.07 -35.40
C VAL A 111 13.56 11.45 -35.40
N GLU A 112 12.85 12.48 -35.87
CA GLU A 112 13.33 13.87 -35.91
C GLU A 112 13.67 14.41 -34.51
N LEU A 113 12.84 14.09 -33.52
CA LEU A 113 13.07 14.50 -32.13
C LEU A 113 14.14 13.68 -31.41
N GLY A 114 14.66 12.60 -32.03
CA GLY A 114 15.60 11.69 -31.39
C GLY A 114 15.02 11.08 -30.11
N SER A 115 13.75 10.67 -30.15
CA SER A 115 13.04 10.24 -28.96
C SER A 115 13.77 9.10 -28.25
N GLY A 116 13.90 9.19 -26.92
CA GLY A 116 14.44 8.12 -26.08
C GLY A 116 13.60 6.83 -26.07
N MET A 117 12.46 6.84 -26.78
CA MET A 117 11.63 5.69 -27.12
C MET A 117 12.23 4.83 -28.24
N LEU A 118 13.06 5.38 -29.12
CA LEU A 118 13.58 4.67 -30.29
C LEU A 118 14.97 4.09 -30.03
N CYS A 119 15.20 2.87 -30.50
CA CYS A 119 16.54 2.29 -30.63
C CYS A 119 16.80 1.95 -32.10
N LYS A 120 17.92 2.44 -32.65
CA LYS A 120 18.35 2.10 -34.00
C LYS A 120 18.78 0.62 -34.02
N LYS A 121 18.27 -0.13 -34.99
CA LYS A 121 18.62 -1.55 -35.21
C LYS A 121 19.73 -1.69 -36.26
#